data_AF-A0A4Y9JNU6-F1
#
_entry.id   AF-A0A4Y9JNU6-F1
#
_cell.length_a   1.000
_cell.length_b   1.000
_cell.length_c   1.000
_cell.angle_alpha   90.00
_cell.angle_beta   90.00
_cell.angle_gamma   90.00
#
_symmetry.space_group_name_H-M   'P 1'
#
loop_
_entity.id
_entity.type
_entity.pdbx_description
1 polymer ?
#
loop_
_entity_poly.entity_id
_entity_poly.type
_entity_poly.pdbx_seq_one_letter_code
_entity_poly.pdbx_strand_id
1 'polypeptide(L)'
;MKVYYRPGRYWLERDKGFAEKILTNPKAHWVYDMEHDVLCVITLGDHIGAVRFIAKKFYGLDCIYREEISKWQEIIAKNMIFYNAMVDDPEHYA
;
A
#
# COMPACT_ATOMS: atom_id res chain seq x y z
N MET A 1 -2.95 -3.47 26.85
CA MET A 1 -2.59 -3.46 25.41
C MET A 1 -2.64 -2.00 24.94
N LYS A 2 -1.51 -1.40 24.54
CA LYS A 2 -1.52 -0.03 24.01
C LYS A 2 -2.18 -0.07 22.64
N VAL A 3 -3.37 0.53 22.52
CA VAL A 3 -4.06 0.70 21.24
C VAL A 3 -3.49 1.97 20.62
N TYR A 4 -2.51 1.83 19.74
CA TYR A 4 -2.07 2.95 18.93
C TYR A 4 -3.18 3.25 17.91
N TYR A 5 -3.50 4.53 17.72
CA TYR A 5 -4.41 4.95 16.66
C TYR A 5 -3.83 4.44 15.33
N ARG A 6 -4.58 3.56 14.68
CA ARG A 6 -4.21 2.92 13.42
C ARG A 6 -5.03 3.58 12.30
N PRO A 7 -4.64 4.75 11.80
CA PRO A 7 -5.44 5.52 10.84
C PRO A 7 -5.87 4.71 9.62
N GLY A 8 -5.00 3.88 9.04
CA GLY A 8 -5.36 3.09 7.86
C GLY A 8 -6.42 2.03 8.18
N ARG A 9 -6.22 1.32 9.29
CA ARG A 9 -7.18 0.32 9.78
C ARG A 9 -8.49 0.94 10.26
N TYR A 10 -8.45 2.05 10.99
CA TYR A 10 -9.64 2.77 11.45
C TYR A 10 -10.42 3.35 10.27
N TRP A 11 -9.72 3.84 9.25
CA TRP A 11 -10.32 4.33 8.02
C TRP A 11 -11.09 3.21 7.31
N LEU A 12 -10.49 2.02 7.15
CA LEU A 12 -11.16 0.86 6.54
C LEU A 12 -12.28 0.25 7.41
N GLU A 13 -12.08 0.11 8.72
CA GLU A 13 -12.96 -0.67 9.60
C GLU A 13 -14.03 0.18 10.32
N ARG A 14 -13.77 1.46 10.64
CA ARG A 14 -14.63 2.27 11.51
C ARG A 14 -15.42 3.38 10.82
N ASP A 15 -14.97 3.87 9.66
CA ASP A 15 -15.75 4.79 8.82
C ASP A 15 -16.16 4.09 7.52
N LYS A 16 -16.98 3.05 7.68
CA LYS A 16 -17.42 2.18 6.59
C LYS A 16 -18.08 2.97 5.46
N GLY A 17 -18.82 4.04 5.77
CA GLY A 17 -19.49 4.86 4.75
C GLY A 17 -18.53 5.72 3.93
N PHE A 18 -17.53 6.34 4.56
CA PHE A 18 -16.47 7.04 3.84
C PHE A 18 -15.55 6.08 3.10
N ALA A 19 -15.16 4.97 3.73
CA ALA A 19 -14.39 3.90 3.11
C ALA A 19 -15.14 3.36 1.89
N GLU A 20 -16.40 2.92 2.01
CA GLU A 20 -17.22 2.46 0.89
C GLU A 20 -17.31 3.53 -0.22
N LYS A 21 -17.51 4.81 0.12
CA LYS A 21 -17.54 5.90 -0.88
C LYS A 21 -16.22 6.08 -1.64
N ILE A 22 -15.08 5.88 -0.98
CA ILE A 22 -13.77 5.95 -1.62
C ILE A 22 -13.45 4.65 -2.36
N LEU A 23 -13.79 3.50 -1.79
CA LEU A 23 -13.68 2.13 -2.34
C LEU A 23 -14.68 1.83 -3.46
N THR A 24 -15.63 2.72 -3.73
CA THR A 24 -16.53 2.65 -4.88
C THR A 24 -16.25 3.78 -5.87
N ASN A 25 -15.31 4.67 -5.57
CA ASN A 25 -14.89 5.71 -6.48
C ASN A 25 -13.82 5.16 -7.44
N PRO A 26 -14.14 4.92 -8.71
CA PRO A 26 -13.19 4.39 -9.69
C PRO A 26 -12.02 5.35 -9.98
N LYS A 27 -12.08 6.59 -9.50
CA LYS A 27 -11.00 7.59 -9.61
C LYS A 27 -10.06 7.62 -8.41
N ALA A 28 -10.39 6.90 -7.34
CA ALA A 28 -9.52 6.79 -6.17
C ALA A 28 -8.58 5.61 -6.36
N HIS A 29 -7.30 5.84 -6.09
CA HIS A 29 -6.25 4.83 -6.12
C HIS A 29 -5.51 4.91 -4.80
N TRP A 30 -5.21 3.77 -4.19
CA TRP A 30 -4.45 3.75 -2.96
C TRP A 30 -3.65 2.46 -2.78
N VAL A 31 -2.59 2.58 -1.98
CA VAL A 31 -1.78 1.46 -1.47
C VAL A 31 -1.79 1.57 0.04
N TYR A 32 -2.12 0.47 0.72
CA TYR A 32 -2.14 0.41 2.17
C TYR A 32 -1.16 -0.65 2.66
N ASP A 33 -0.18 -0.24 3.46
CA ASP A 33 0.71 -1.15 4.17
C ASP A 33 0.16 -1.48 5.55
N MET A 34 -0.23 -2.74 5.74
CA MET A 34 -0.79 -3.28 6.97
C MET A 34 0.23 -3.41 8.10
N GLU A 35 1.52 -3.60 7.78
CA GLU A 35 2.56 -3.80 8.80
C GLU A 35 2.84 -2.47 9.52
N HIS A 36 3.01 -1.39 8.75
CA HIS A 36 3.33 -0.06 9.29
C HIS A 36 2.11 0.86 9.45
N ASP A 37 0.93 0.41 9.05
CA ASP A 37 -0.32 1.17 9.09
C ASP A 37 -0.30 2.46 8.25
N VAL A 38 0.21 2.37 7.02
CA VAL A 38 0.45 3.51 6.14
C VAL A 38 -0.48 3.45 4.94
N LEU A 39 -1.34 4.46 4.79
CA LEU A 39 -2.22 4.62 3.63
C LEU A 39 -1.67 5.70 2.70
N CYS A 40 -1.31 5.30 1.47
CA CYS A 40 -0.93 6.21 0.39
C CYS A 40 -2.10 6.37 -0.58
N VAL A 41 -2.72 7.55 -0.61
CA VAL A 41 -3.71 7.93 -1.62
C VAL A 41 -2.97 8.57 -2.79
N ILE A 42 -3.26 8.08 -4.00
CA ILE A 42 -2.49 8.38 -5.21
C ILE A 42 -3.43 8.65 -6.39
N THR A 43 -2.87 9.22 -7.44
CA THR A 43 -3.54 9.35 -8.74
C THR A 43 -3.42 8.07 -9.54
N LEU A 44 -4.27 7.91 -10.57
CA LEU A 44 -4.19 6.79 -11.51
C LEU A 44 -2.76 6.63 -12.04
N GLY A 45 -2.24 5.41 -11.96
CA GLY A 45 -0.89 5.08 -12.46
C GLY A 45 0.26 5.31 -11.48
N ASP A 46 0.05 5.96 -10.33
CA ASP A 46 1.12 6.30 -9.38
C ASP A 46 1.27 5.30 -8.21
N HIS A 47 0.84 4.04 -8.42
CA HIS A 47 0.94 2.97 -7.43
C HIS A 47 2.40 2.57 -7.17
N ILE A 48 3.24 2.57 -8.23
CA ILE A 48 4.67 2.35 -8.11
C ILE A 48 5.32 3.42 -7.21
N GLY A 49 4.90 4.69 -7.32
CA GLY A 49 5.38 5.77 -6.46
C GLY A 49 5.07 5.52 -4.99
N ALA A 50 3.85 5.10 -4.67
CA ALA A 50 3.44 4.73 -3.31
C ALA A 50 4.23 3.54 -2.76
N VAL A 51 4.36 2.45 -3.54
CA VAL A 51 5.13 1.28 -3.11
C VAL A 51 6.59 1.66 -2.86
N ARG A 52 7.21 2.45 -3.75
CA ARG A 52 8.59 2.94 -3.57
C ARG A 52 8.75 3.81 -2.33
N PHE A 53 7.79 4.69 -2.07
CA PHE A 53 7.79 5.49 -0.86
C PHE A 53 7.75 4.60 0.38
N ILE A 54 6.83 3.63 0.43
CA ILE A 54 6.66 2.74 1.57
C ILE A 54 7.92 1.90 1.80
N ALA A 55 8.42 1.25 0.75
CA ALA A 55 9.59 0.39 0.84
C ALA A 55 10.84 1.14 1.32
N LYS A 56 11.08 2.35 0.78
CA LYS A 56 12.18 3.21 1.22
C LYS A 56 12.03 3.64 2.67
N LYS A 57 10.85 4.11 3.06
CA LYS A 57 10.64 4.74 4.37
C LYS A 57 10.48 3.75 5.52
N PHE A 58 9.90 2.58 5.26
CA PHE A 58 9.51 1.65 6.31
C PHE A 58 10.29 0.34 6.25
N TYR A 59 10.79 -0.07 5.07
CA TYR A 59 11.54 -1.32 4.91
C TYR A 59 13.04 -1.11 4.66
N GLY A 60 13.50 0.14 4.55
CA GLY A 60 14.91 0.47 4.34
C GLY A 60 15.45 0.09 2.97
N LEU A 61 14.57 -0.08 1.99
CA LEU A 61 14.91 -0.53 0.63
C LEU A 61 14.98 0.69 -0.29
N ASP A 62 16.18 1.27 -0.43
CA ASP A 62 16.40 2.53 -1.13
C ASP A 62 16.48 2.39 -2.66
N CYS A 63 17.06 1.28 -3.13
CA CYS A 63 17.17 0.90 -4.54
C CYS A 63 16.67 -0.55 -4.68
N ILE A 64 16.05 -0.90 -5.80
CA ILE A 64 15.73 -2.30 -6.10
C ILE A 64 16.94 -2.87 -6.82
N TYR A 65 17.82 -3.55 -6.08
CA TYR A 65 18.85 -4.38 -6.69
C TYR A 65 18.25 -5.72 -7.12
N ARG A 66 18.86 -6.38 -8.10
CA ARG A 66 18.32 -7.62 -8.69
C ARG A 66 18.16 -8.72 -7.64
N GLU A 67 19.07 -8.78 -6.69
CA GLU A 67 19.08 -9.68 -5.54
C GLU A 67 17.97 -9.37 -4.51
N GLU A 68 17.41 -8.17 -4.51
CA GLU A 68 16.38 -7.73 -3.57
C GLU A 68 14.95 -7.85 -4.14
N ILE A 69 14.80 -8.15 -5.44
CA ILE A 69 13.50 -8.29 -6.10
C ILE A 69 12.60 -9.29 -5.34
N SER A 70 13.11 -10.47 -4.99
CA SER A 70 12.31 -11.48 -4.27
C SER A 70 11.83 -10.99 -2.90
N LYS A 71 12.69 -10.28 -2.16
CA LYS A 71 12.35 -9.68 -0.86
C LYS A 71 11.28 -8.60 -1.02
N TRP A 72 11.35 -7.81 -2.08
CA TRP A 72 10.35 -6.81 -2.43
C TRP A 72 8.99 -7.43 -2.73
N GLN A 73 8.98 -8.44 -3.59
CA GLN A 73 7.78 -9.17 -3.96
C GLN A 73 7.12 -9.80 -2.73
N GLU A 74 7.91 -10.37 -1.82
CA GLU A 74 7.41 -10.92 -0.56
C GLU A 74 6.78 -9.84 0.34
N ILE A 75 7.42 -8.68 0.49
CA ILE A 75 6.90 -7.56 1.29
C ILE A 75 5.57 -7.06 0.71
N ILE A 76 5.51 -6.86 -0.61
CA ILE A 76 4.30 -6.39 -1.29
C ILE A 76 3.17 -7.41 -1.10
N ALA A 77 3.44 -8.68 -1.40
CA ALA A 77 2.45 -9.76 -1.30
C ALA A 77 1.87 -9.91 0.10
N LYS A 78 2.72 -9.77 1.12
CA LYS A 78 2.34 -10.04 2.51
C LYS A 78 1.68 -8.84 3.19
N ASN A 79 2.16 -7.63 2.90
CA ASN A 79 1.86 -6.47 3.73
C ASN A 79 1.01 -5.43 3.02
N MET A 80 0.96 -5.39 1.69
CA MET A 80 0.31 -4.31 0.95
C MET A 80 -1.05 -4.73 0.38
N ILE A 81 -2.02 -3.84 0.49
CA ILE A 81 -3.33 -3.92 -0.18
C ILE A 81 -3.41 -2.80 -1.20
N PHE A 82 -3.81 -3.16 -2.43
CA PHE A 82 -4.00 -2.24 -3.53
C PHE A 82 -5.49 -2.03 -3.83
N TYR A 83 -5.84 -0.85 -4.32
CA TYR A 83 -7.17 -0.57 -4.84
C TYR A 83 -7.10 0.29 -6.10
N ASN A 84 -7.83 -0.17 -7.12
CA ASN A 84 -7.80 0.37 -8.49
C ASN A 84 -6.37 0.56 -9.05
N ALA A 85 -5.40 -0.22 -8.57
CA ALA A 85 -4.08 -0.23 -9.20
C ALA A 85 -4.19 -0.91 -10.57
N MET A 86 -3.50 -0.38 -11.58
CA MET A 86 -3.41 -1.08 -12.87
C MET A 86 -2.55 -2.34 -12.78
N VAL A 87 -1.67 -2.39 -11.78
CA VAL A 87 -0.75 -3.48 -11.50
C VAL A 87 -0.71 -3.67 -9.98
N ASP A 88 -1.17 -4.82 -9.51
CA ASP A 88 -1.19 -5.21 -8.10
C ASP A 88 -0.49 -6.56 -7.84
N ASP A 89 -0.13 -7.30 -8.90
CA ASP A 89 0.67 -8.50 -8.80
C ASP A 89 2.11 -8.17 -8.35
N PRO A 90 2.57 -8.72 -7.21
CA PRO A 90 3.94 -8.59 -6.75
C PRO A 90 4.97 -8.93 -7.84
N GLU A 91 4.72 -9.92 -8.70
CA GLU A 91 5.65 -10.36 -9.75
C GLU A 91 5.98 -9.25 -10.75
N HIS A 92 5.10 -8.27 -10.91
CA HIS A 92 5.30 -7.13 -11.80
C HIS A 92 6.17 -6.02 -11.18
N TYR A 93 6.53 -6.13 -9.90
CA TYR A 93 7.47 -5.24 -9.23
C TYR A 93 8.86 -5.89 -9.26
N ALA A 94 9.68 -5.46 -10.22
CA ALA A 94 11.04 -5.97 -10.51
C ALA A 94 12.02 -4.83 -10.79
#